data_AF-A0A2N2IIR0-F1
#
_entry.id   AF-A0A2N2IIR0-F1
#
_cell.length_a   1.000
_cell.length_b   1.000
_cell.length_c   1.000
_cell.angle_alpha   90.00
_cell.angle_beta   90.00
_cell.angle_gamma   90.00
#
_symmetry.space_group_name_H-M   'P 1'
#
loop_
_entity.id
_entity.type
_entity.pdbx_description
1 polymer ?
#
loop_
_entity_poly.entity_id
_entity_poly.type
_entity_poly.pdbx_seq_one_letter_code
_entity_poly.pdbx_strand_id
1 'polypeptide(L)'
;PEALAVRIGAWNIHGLTSQSIGGLMEILPALAWTDQELFIAERILKEIMDRLTFLHDVGLGYISLARKAATLSGGEAQRIRLASQIGSRLAGVLYILDEPSIGLHQRDNARLINTLTRLRDLGNTVLVVEHDEDTIRAADHVLDMGPGAGVHGGEVVYNGEVAGLLRHKASITGGYLSGRLSIPIPKKRRRPAAKKGWLSLRQATANNLQKIDVRIPLGLMTCVTGVSGSGKSSLVIETLFKGAVNYLAHGPGQSGKGCAFEGLEQIDKVIDIDQSPIGRTPRSNPATYTGLLTPVRELLARLPEARARGYQPGRFSFNLKGGRCEACEGEGVIKIAMHFLPDIYVTCEACGGKRYNQDT
;
A
#
# COMPACT_ATOMS: atom_id res chain seq x y z
N PRO A 1 2.90 28.25 23.42
CA PRO A 1 3.91 29.33 23.28
C PRO A 1 5.19 29.03 24.07
N GLU A 2 5.06 28.73 25.36
CA GLU A 2 6.19 28.45 26.26
C GLU A 2 7.00 27.21 25.86
N ALA A 3 6.35 26.10 25.49
CA ALA A 3 7.04 24.90 25.01
C ALA A 3 7.89 25.13 23.74
N LEU A 4 7.55 26.12 22.91
CA LEU A 4 8.32 26.48 21.71
C LEU A 4 9.47 27.45 22.00
N ALA A 5 9.52 28.02 23.21
CA ALA A 5 10.60 28.87 23.68
C ALA A 5 11.79 28.06 24.20
N VAL A 6 11.57 26.81 24.64
CA VAL A 6 12.63 25.86 25.02
C VAL A 6 13.38 25.40 23.76
N ARG A 7 14.71 25.48 23.80
CA ARG A 7 15.58 25.21 22.65
C ARG A 7 16.80 24.38 23.02
N ILE A 8 17.29 23.64 22.03
CA ILE A 8 18.61 23.01 22.02
C ILE A 8 19.36 23.60 20.82
N GLY A 9 20.38 24.41 21.10
CA GLY A 9 21.01 25.27 20.10
C GLY A 9 19.99 26.22 19.45
N ALA A 10 19.91 26.21 18.12
CA ALA A 10 18.97 27.03 17.36
C ALA A 10 17.54 26.45 17.26
N TRP A 11 17.32 25.23 17.74
CA TRP A 11 16.12 24.46 17.43
C TRP A 11 15.19 24.31 18.64
N ASN A 12 13.89 24.52 18.44
CA ASN A 12 12.86 24.09 19.38
C ASN A 12 12.26 22.73 18.95
N ILE A 13 11.36 22.17 19.75
CA ILE A 13 10.75 20.86 19.48
C ILE A 13 10.06 20.77 18.11
N HIS A 14 9.36 21.84 17.71
CA HIS A 14 8.71 21.87 16.40
C HIS A 14 9.73 21.96 15.25
N GLY A 15 10.77 22.77 15.41
CA GLY A 15 11.86 22.91 14.45
C GLY A 15 12.56 21.58 14.20
N LEU A 16 12.91 20.85 15.27
CA LEU A 16 13.50 19.51 15.17
C LEU A 16 12.53 18.53 14.49
N THR A 17 11.29 18.41 14.99
CA THR A 17 10.33 17.41 14.46
C THR A 17 9.88 17.68 13.03
N SER A 18 10.04 18.93 12.54
CA SER A 18 9.75 19.29 11.15
C SER A 18 10.85 18.92 10.17
N GLN A 19 12.07 18.67 10.65
CA GLN A 19 13.15 18.18 9.80
C GLN A 19 12.89 16.74 9.36
N SER A 20 13.45 16.37 8.20
CA SER A 20 13.46 14.97 7.78
C SER A 20 14.32 14.14 8.74
N ILE A 21 14.07 12.84 8.80
CA ILE A 21 14.86 11.91 9.61
C ILE A 21 16.34 11.97 9.21
N GLY A 22 16.65 12.00 7.92
CA GLY A 22 18.02 12.17 7.43
C GLY A 22 18.63 13.51 7.87
N GLY A 23 17.87 14.60 7.81
CA GLY A 23 18.33 15.91 8.30
C GLY A 23 18.61 15.91 9.80
N LEU A 24 17.77 15.23 10.60
CA LEU A 24 18.01 15.10 12.05
C LEU A 24 19.28 14.32 12.37
N MET A 25 19.61 13.30 11.57
CA MET A 25 20.84 12.52 11.74
C MET A 25 22.09 13.36 11.48
N GLU A 26 22.00 14.44 10.71
CA GLU A 26 23.09 15.41 10.51
C GLU A 26 23.08 16.51 11.58
N ILE A 27 21.89 17.00 11.96
CA ILE A 27 21.73 18.12 12.90
C ILE A 27 22.12 17.72 14.32
N LEU A 28 21.63 16.58 14.84
CA LEU A 28 21.80 16.23 16.25
C LEU A 28 23.27 16.05 16.66
N PRO A 29 24.13 15.37 15.86
CA PRO A 29 25.55 15.24 16.20
C PRO A 29 26.33 16.56 16.06
N ALA A 30 25.84 17.51 15.26
CA ALA A 30 26.49 18.79 15.03
C ALA A 30 26.13 19.87 16.06
N LEU A 31 25.23 19.58 17.02
CA LEU A 31 24.90 20.50 18.09
C LEU A 31 26.09 20.66 19.05
N ALA A 32 26.37 21.90 19.45
CA ALA A 32 27.33 22.19 20.49
C ALA A 32 26.70 21.91 21.87
N TRP A 33 27.39 21.12 22.68
CA TRP A 33 26.99 20.76 24.04
C TRP A 33 28.09 21.20 25.01
N THR A 34 27.70 21.71 26.18
CA THR A 34 28.62 21.78 27.32
C THR A 34 28.84 20.38 27.90
N ASP A 35 29.94 20.18 28.65
CA ASP A 35 30.24 18.88 29.26
C ASP A 35 29.11 18.37 30.16
N GLN A 36 28.46 19.29 30.90
CA GLN A 36 27.34 18.95 31.78
C GLN A 36 26.08 18.54 30.99
N GLU A 37 25.78 19.24 29.89
CA GLU A 37 24.64 18.87 29.04
C GLU A 37 24.88 17.54 28.34
N LEU A 38 26.08 17.32 27.82
CA LEU A 38 26.44 16.09 27.13
C LEU A 38 26.36 14.89 28.09
N PHE A 39 26.83 15.02 29.33
CA PHE A 39 26.72 13.97 30.34
C PHE A 39 25.26 13.55 30.61
N ILE A 40 24.33 14.50 30.61
CA ILE A 40 22.89 14.22 30.81
C ILE A 40 22.27 13.65 29.53
N ALA A 41 22.63 14.21 28.37
CA ALA A 41 21.98 13.93 27.10
C ALA A 41 22.52 12.68 26.38
N GLU A 42 23.73 12.22 26.67
CA GLU A 42 24.44 11.17 25.91
C GLU A 42 23.57 9.92 25.70
N ARG A 43 22.97 9.39 26.77
CA ARG A 43 22.11 8.19 26.69
C ARG A 43 20.84 8.45 25.87
N ILE A 44 20.28 9.65 25.96
CA ILE A 44 19.06 10.05 25.24
C ILE A 44 19.38 10.24 23.75
N LEU A 45 20.49 10.92 23.43
CA LEU A 45 20.96 11.13 22.07
C LEU A 45 21.26 9.80 21.39
N LYS A 46 21.90 8.86 22.09
CA LYS A 46 22.14 7.52 21.57
C LYS A 46 20.84 6.80 21.21
N GLU A 47 19.84 6.82 22.09
CA GLU A 47 18.54 6.21 21.82
C GLU A 47 17.80 6.87 20.64
N ILE A 48 17.86 8.21 20.54
CA ILE A 48 17.28 8.95 19.41
C ILE A 48 17.98 8.56 18.11
N MET A 49 19.32 8.57 18.08
CA MET A 49 20.11 8.26 16.89
C MET A 49 19.91 6.81 16.45
N ASP A 50 19.84 5.85 17.37
CA ASP A 50 19.52 4.46 17.06
C ASP A 50 18.15 4.35 16.36
N ARG A 51 17.11 5.02 16.89
CA ARG A 51 15.76 5.01 16.28
C ARG A 51 15.71 5.70 14.92
N LEU A 52 16.39 6.83 14.76
CA LEU A 52 16.50 7.53 13.48
C LEU A 52 17.21 6.65 12.45
N THR A 53 18.27 5.94 12.86
CA THR A 53 19.00 5.00 12.00
C THR A 53 18.08 3.88 11.53
N PHE A 54 17.30 3.25 12.40
CA PHE A 54 16.35 2.21 11.98
C PHE A 54 15.32 2.71 10.97
N LEU A 55 14.78 3.91 11.16
CA LEU A 55 13.85 4.52 10.20
C LEU A 55 14.54 4.84 8.87
N HIS A 56 15.78 5.30 8.91
CA HIS A 56 16.57 5.57 7.70
C HIS A 56 16.91 4.28 6.94
N ASP A 57 17.25 3.20 7.63
CA ASP A 57 17.60 1.90 7.05
C ASP A 57 16.42 1.28 6.29
N VAL A 58 15.20 1.45 6.79
CA VAL A 58 13.96 1.06 6.07
C VAL A 58 13.53 2.09 5.00
N GLY A 59 14.42 3.02 4.61
CA GLY A 59 14.19 3.95 3.51
C GLY A 59 13.24 5.10 3.82
N LEU A 60 13.03 5.44 5.10
CA LEU A 60 12.18 6.57 5.51
C LEU A 60 12.95 7.85 5.82
N GLY A 61 14.22 7.96 5.42
CA GLY A 61 15.04 9.15 5.69
C GLY A 61 14.43 10.49 5.22
N TYR A 62 13.53 10.47 4.24
CA TYR A 62 12.89 11.67 3.68
C TYR A 62 11.68 12.19 4.45
N ILE A 63 11.06 11.39 5.35
CA ILE A 63 9.88 11.83 6.11
C ILE A 63 10.31 12.63 7.33
N SER A 64 9.50 13.60 7.74
CA SER A 64 9.67 14.30 9.02
C SER A 64 8.95 13.59 10.16
N LEU A 65 9.43 13.78 11.39
CA LEU A 65 8.80 13.21 12.59
C LEU A 65 7.40 13.80 12.84
N ALA A 66 7.14 15.02 12.38
CA ALA A 66 5.84 15.69 12.49
C ALA A 66 4.82 15.23 11.44
N ARG A 67 5.20 14.36 10.49
CA ARG A 67 4.28 13.89 9.45
C ARG A 67 3.12 13.11 10.07
N LYS A 68 1.89 13.51 9.72
CA LYS A 68 0.67 12.87 10.23
C LYS A 68 0.60 11.41 9.79
N ALA A 69 0.33 10.49 10.71
CA ALA A 69 0.24 9.06 10.41
C ALA A 69 -0.79 8.74 9.30
N ALA A 70 -1.92 9.45 9.27
CA ALA A 70 -2.97 9.27 8.27
C ALA A 70 -2.56 9.65 6.83
N THR A 71 -1.43 10.32 6.63
CA THR A 71 -0.93 10.70 5.30
C THR A 71 0.22 9.81 4.81
N LEU A 72 0.54 8.76 5.56
CA LEU A 72 1.52 7.75 5.16
C LEU A 72 0.88 6.77 4.17
N SER A 73 1.65 6.31 3.19
CA SER A 73 1.25 5.17 2.36
C SER A 73 1.26 3.88 3.18
N GLY A 74 0.58 2.84 2.67
CA GLY A 74 0.59 1.52 3.31
C GLY A 74 2.01 1.00 3.56
N GLY A 75 2.88 1.07 2.55
CA GLY A 75 4.30 0.68 2.67
C GLY A 75 5.10 1.57 3.63
N GLU A 76 4.82 2.88 3.71
CA GLU A 76 5.46 3.75 4.71
C GLU A 76 5.06 3.34 6.14
N ALA A 77 3.77 3.14 6.39
CA ALA A 77 3.26 2.73 7.70
C ALA A 77 3.81 1.35 8.13
N GLN A 78 3.87 0.41 7.19
CA GLN A 78 4.46 -0.91 7.42
C GLN A 78 5.94 -0.82 7.79
N ARG A 79 6.72 -0.01 7.08
CA ARG A 79 8.15 0.17 7.37
C ARG A 79 8.42 0.92 8.68
N ILE A 80 7.56 1.84 9.10
CA ILE A 80 7.62 2.43 10.45
C ILE A 80 7.42 1.35 11.52
N ARG A 81 6.45 0.44 11.31
CA ARG A 81 6.22 -0.68 12.22
C ARG A 81 7.44 -1.60 12.29
N LEU A 82 8.05 -1.93 11.15
CA LEU A 82 9.27 -2.73 11.08
C LEU A 82 10.42 -2.07 11.85
N ALA A 83 10.72 -0.79 11.60
CA ALA A 83 11.76 -0.04 12.31
C ALA A 83 11.52 -0.03 13.83
N SER A 84 10.26 0.10 14.26
CA SER A 84 9.88 0.06 15.68
C SER A 84 10.14 -1.31 16.32
N GLN A 85 9.94 -2.40 15.58
CA GLN A 85 10.22 -3.76 16.07
C GLN A 85 11.71 -4.07 16.17
N ILE A 86 12.53 -3.50 15.28
CA ILE A 86 13.99 -3.67 15.36
C ILE A 86 14.54 -2.92 16.57
N GLY A 87 13.98 -1.73 16.84
CA GLY A 87 14.34 -0.92 18.00
C GLY A 87 14.01 -1.56 19.35
N SER A 88 13.05 -2.48 19.42
CA SER A 88 12.72 -3.18 20.67
C SER A 88 13.72 -4.28 21.04
N ARG A 89 14.62 -4.66 20.12
CA ARG A 89 15.71 -5.65 20.33
C ARG A 89 15.22 -6.96 20.95
N LEU A 90 14.02 -7.40 20.57
CA LEU A 90 13.47 -8.68 21.01
C LEU A 90 14.24 -9.84 20.34
N ALA A 91 14.34 -10.97 21.05
CA ALA A 91 14.91 -12.22 20.55
C ALA A 91 13.91 -13.37 20.79
N GLY A 92 13.95 -14.41 19.95
CA GLY A 92 13.02 -15.55 20.03
C GLY A 92 11.62 -15.25 19.49
N VAL A 93 11.44 -14.17 18.72
CA VAL A 93 10.14 -13.79 18.13
C VAL A 93 10.04 -14.33 16.69
N LEU A 94 8.83 -14.76 16.31
CA LEU A 94 8.47 -15.03 14.92
C LEU A 94 7.84 -13.78 14.31
N TYR A 95 8.55 -13.14 13.38
CA TYR A 95 8.04 -12.03 12.59
C TYR A 95 7.44 -12.55 11.29
N ILE A 96 6.19 -12.18 11.03
CA ILE A 96 5.51 -12.49 9.76
C ILE A 96 5.27 -11.16 9.04
N LEU A 97 5.83 -11.03 7.84
CA LEU A 97 5.74 -9.82 7.02
C LEU A 97 5.06 -10.15 5.69
N ASP A 98 4.13 -9.27 5.29
CA ASP A 98 3.35 -9.38 4.07
C ASP A 98 3.83 -8.32 3.07
N GLU A 99 4.60 -8.72 2.06
CA GLU A 99 5.16 -7.89 0.98
C GLU A 99 5.80 -6.56 1.44
N PRO A 100 6.84 -6.58 2.30
CA PRO A 100 7.47 -5.37 2.83
C PRO A 100 8.14 -4.47 1.76
N SER A 101 8.40 -4.99 0.56
CA SER A 101 8.94 -4.21 -0.57
C SER A 101 7.89 -3.29 -1.23
N ILE A 102 6.59 -3.40 -0.89
CA ILE A 102 5.53 -2.57 -1.48
C ILE A 102 5.86 -1.07 -1.36
N GLY A 103 5.80 -0.39 -2.50
CA GLY A 103 6.04 1.05 -2.59
C GLY A 103 7.48 1.47 -2.26
N LEU A 104 8.42 0.53 -2.27
CA LEU A 104 9.85 0.78 -2.20
C LEU A 104 10.45 0.76 -3.61
N HIS A 105 11.51 1.54 -3.81
CA HIS A 105 12.24 1.55 -5.09
C HIS A 105 13.33 0.48 -5.06
N GLN A 106 13.65 -0.15 -6.20
CA GLN A 106 14.66 -1.23 -6.27
C GLN A 106 15.99 -0.87 -5.60
N ARG A 107 16.45 0.37 -5.78
CA ARG A 107 17.65 0.91 -5.13
C ARG A 107 17.67 0.72 -3.61
N ASP A 108 16.52 0.91 -2.96
CA ASP A 108 16.42 0.88 -1.51
C ASP A 108 16.09 -0.54 -0.98
N ASN A 109 15.81 -1.49 -1.87
CA ASN A 109 15.45 -2.87 -1.54
C ASN A 109 16.59 -3.62 -0.82
N ALA A 110 17.84 -3.41 -1.24
CA ALA A 110 19.00 -3.99 -0.56
C ALA A 110 19.08 -3.58 0.92
N ARG A 111 18.65 -2.36 1.28
CA ARG A 111 18.62 -1.91 2.68
C ARG A 111 17.53 -2.62 3.47
N LEU A 112 16.36 -2.84 2.87
CA LEU A 112 15.28 -3.61 3.46
C LEU A 112 15.75 -5.05 3.73
N ILE A 113 16.37 -5.71 2.74
CA ILE A 113 16.91 -7.07 2.89
C ILE A 113 17.91 -7.11 4.05
N ASN A 114 18.90 -6.21 4.09
CA ASN A 114 19.87 -6.14 5.19
C ASN A 114 19.20 -5.96 6.55
N THR A 115 18.11 -5.19 6.60
CA THR A 115 17.34 -4.94 7.81
C THR A 115 16.63 -6.22 8.29
N LEU A 116 16.04 -6.99 7.37
CA LEU A 116 15.41 -8.29 7.67
C LEU A 116 16.44 -9.32 8.13
N THR A 117 17.58 -9.38 7.45
CA THR A 117 18.74 -10.21 7.83
C THR A 117 19.23 -9.88 9.23
N ARG A 118 19.35 -8.59 9.58
CA ARG A 118 19.71 -8.16 10.93
C ARG A 118 18.66 -8.57 11.97
N LEU A 119 17.38 -8.46 11.65
CA LEU A 119 16.29 -8.89 12.54
C LEU A 119 16.38 -10.40 12.83
N ARG A 120 16.69 -11.21 11.82
CA ARG A 120 16.98 -12.65 11.95
C ARG A 120 18.21 -12.88 12.83
N ASP A 121 19.32 -12.19 12.56
CA ASP A 121 20.59 -12.38 13.26
C ASP A 121 20.55 -11.97 14.75
N LEU A 122 19.54 -11.20 15.16
CA LEU A 122 19.22 -10.94 16.58
C LEU A 122 18.62 -12.17 17.31
N GLY A 123 18.49 -13.31 16.64
CA GLY A 123 17.93 -14.54 17.20
C GLY A 123 16.41 -14.67 16.99
N ASN A 124 15.88 -14.07 15.93
CA ASN A 124 14.47 -14.15 15.56
C ASN A 124 14.26 -15.00 14.31
N THR A 125 13.03 -15.47 14.11
CA THR A 125 12.61 -16.06 12.84
C THR A 125 11.86 -15.02 12.03
N VAL A 126 12.20 -14.86 10.75
CA VAL A 126 11.58 -13.88 9.85
C VAL A 126 10.95 -14.64 8.69
N LEU A 127 9.62 -14.66 8.64
CA LEU A 127 8.83 -15.24 7.56
C LEU A 127 8.26 -14.12 6.70
N VAL A 128 8.59 -14.10 5.42
CA VAL A 128 8.22 -13.03 4.50
C VAL A 128 7.45 -13.59 3.31
N VAL A 129 6.26 -13.05 3.07
CA VAL A 129 5.54 -13.22 1.79
C VAL A 129 6.08 -12.18 0.82
N GLU A 130 6.66 -12.61 -0.29
CA GLU A 130 7.27 -11.72 -1.27
C GLU A 130 7.19 -12.25 -2.70
N HIS A 131 7.32 -11.31 -3.64
CA HIS A 131 7.40 -11.57 -5.07
C HIS A 131 8.65 -10.94 -5.71
N ASP A 132 9.38 -10.09 -4.97
CA ASP A 132 10.61 -9.46 -5.44
C ASP A 132 11.77 -10.46 -5.58
N GLU A 133 12.47 -10.37 -6.71
CA GLU A 133 13.55 -11.29 -7.08
C GLU A 133 14.74 -11.20 -6.12
N ASP A 134 15.18 -9.99 -5.75
CA ASP A 134 16.36 -9.81 -4.89
C ASP A 134 16.10 -10.40 -3.50
N THR A 135 14.88 -10.22 -2.98
CA THR A 135 14.48 -10.75 -1.67
C THR A 135 14.42 -12.28 -1.69
N ILE A 136 13.81 -12.88 -2.72
CA ILE A 136 13.77 -14.34 -2.85
C ILE A 136 15.19 -14.91 -2.98
N ARG A 137 16.07 -14.23 -3.73
CA ARG A 137 17.47 -14.67 -3.89
C ARG A 137 18.29 -14.57 -2.62
N ALA A 138 17.99 -13.60 -1.75
CA ALA A 138 18.67 -13.41 -0.48
C ALA A 138 18.14 -14.32 0.66
N ALA A 139 17.02 -15.00 0.44
CA ALA A 139 16.40 -15.85 1.45
C ALA A 139 17.27 -17.07 1.79
N ASP A 140 17.36 -17.40 3.08
CA ASP A 140 18.02 -18.64 3.53
C ASP A 140 17.22 -19.88 3.09
N HIS A 141 15.89 -19.74 3.03
CA HIS A 141 14.96 -20.82 2.75
C HIS A 141 13.72 -20.26 2.04
N VAL A 142 13.20 -20.99 1.04
CA VAL A 142 12.03 -20.59 0.25
C VAL A 142 10.97 -21.68 0.27
N LEU A 143 9.73 -21.25 0.47
CA LEU A 143 8.52 -22.05 0.33
C LEU A 143 7.70 -21.49 -0.83
N ASP A 144 7.56 -22.27 -1.90
CA ASP A 144 6.82 -21.89 -3.09
C ASP A 144 5.41 -22.50 -3.04
N MET A 145 4.38 -21.65 -3.05
CA MET A 145 2.98 -22.05 -3.03
C MET A 145 2.42 -22.08 -4.45
N GLY A 146 1.58 -23.06 -4.76
CA GLY A 146 0.96 -23.16 -6.07
C GLY A 146 0.16 -24.44 -6.25
N PRO A 147 0.11 -25.01 -7.48
CA PRO A 147 0.66 -24.48 -8.75
C PRO A 147 -0.16 -23.33 -9.35
N GLY A 148 -1.39 -23.11 -8.90
CA GLY A 148 -2.28 -22.03 -9.35
C GLY A 148 -2.88 -21.23 -8.20
N ALA A 149 -3.90 -20.42 -8.50
CA ALA A 149 -4.63 -19.64 -7.50
C ALA A 149 -5.98 -20.29 -7.15
N GLY A 150 -6.50 -19.97 -5.96
CA GLY A 150 -7.81 -20.46 -5.50
C GLY A 150 -7.82 -21.98 -5.34
N VAL A 151 -8.83 -22.65 -5.91
CA VAL A 151 -8.99 -24.12 -5.84
C VAL A 151 -7.88 -24.90 -6.55
N HIS A 152 -7.05 -24.23 -7.36
CA HIS A 152 -5.90 -24.80 -8.05
C HIS A 152 -4.57 -24.53 -7.31
N GLY A 153 -4.64 -23.90 -6.14
CA GLY A 153 -3.50 -23.62 -5.27
C GLY A 153 -3.59 -24.38 -3.95
N GLY A 154 -2.84 -23.91 -2.95
CA GLY A 154 -2.86 -24.47 -1.60
C GLY A 154 -1.89 -25.63 -1.39
N GLU A 155 -1.06 -25.94 -2.39
CA GLU A 155 -0.02 -26.96 -2.30
C GLU A 155 1.36 -26.30 -2.16
N VAL A 156 2.25 -26.97 -1.42
CA VAL A 156 3.67 -26.60 -1.34
C VAL A 156 4.39 -27.21 -2.53
N VAL A 157 4.64 -26.40 -3.56
CA VAL A 157 5.31 -26.83 -4.80
C VAL A 157 6.80 -27.06 -4.56
N TYR A 158 7.41 -26.26 -3.70
CA TYR A 158 8.82 -26.37 -3.34
C TYR A 158 9.05 -25.90 -1.90
N ASN A 159 10.01 -26.52 -1.21
CA ASN A 159 10.36 -26.20 0.17
C ASN A 159 11.86 -26.50 0.39
N GLY A 160 12.71 -25.47 0.40
CA GLY A 160 14.16 -25.65 0.52
C GLY A 160 14.95 -24.40 0.14
N GLU A 161 16.24 -24.58 -0.13
CA GLU A 161 17.14 -23.49 -0.53
C GLU A 161 16.79 -22.92 -1.91
N VAL A 162 17.15 -21.66 -2.16
CA VAL A 162 16.96 -20.97 -3.44
C VAL A 162 17.54 -21.76 -4.62
N ALA A 163 18.71 -22.36 -4.45
CA ALA A 163 19.38 -23.11 -5.52
C ALA A 163 18.52 -24.28 -6.03
N GLY A 164 17.79 -24.97 -5.14
CA GLY A 164 16.88 -26.04 -5.55
C GLY A 164 15.61 -25.52 -6.22
N LEU A 165 15.08 -24.37 -5.79
CA LEU A 165 13.92 -23.71 -6.42
C LEU A 165 14.20 -23.41 -7.90
N LEU A 166 15.38 -22.88 -8.21
CA LEU A 166 15.79 -22.56 -9.59
C LEU A 166 15.81 -23.79 -10.51
N ARG A 167 16.07 -24.98 -9.96
CA ARG A 167 16.08 -26.26 -10.70
C ARG A 167 14.70 -26.94 -10.71
N HIS A 168 13.76 -26.50 -9.88
CA HIS A 168 12.46 -27.14 -9.74
C HIS A 168 11.56 -26.84 -10.94
N LYS A 169 11.34 -27.83 -11.81
CA LYS A 169 10.64 -27.64 -13.09
C LYS A 169 9.19 -27.18 -12.94
N ALA A 170 8.49 -27.67 -11.91
CA ALA A 170 7.08 -27.36 -11.66
C ALA A 170 6.87 -26.01 -10.95
N SER A 171 7.92 -25.39 -10.42
CA SER A 171 7.82 -24.04 -9.83
C SER A 171 7.76 -22.99 -10.93
N ILE A 172 6.68 -22.20 -10.92
CA ILE A 172 6.53 -21.02 -11.80
C ILE A 172 7.54 -19.95 -11.36
N THR A 173 7.66 -19.72 -10.05
CA THR A 173 8.62 -18.80 -9.43
C THR A 173 10.04 -19.13 -9.85
N GLY A 174 10.46 -20.39 -9.68
CA GLY A 174 11.75 -20.89 -10.15
C GLY A 174 11.91 -20.77 -11.67
N GLY A 175 10.82 -20.88 -12.43
CA GLY A 175 10.80 -20.64 -13.87
C GLY A 175 11.18 -19.21 -14.27
N TYR A 176 10.62 -18.20 -13.60
CA TYR A 176 10.97 -16.80 -13.84
C TYR A 176 12.39 -16.47 -13.34
N LEU A 177 12.75 -16.94 -12.14
CA LEU A 177 14.07 -16.66 -11.56
C LEU A 177 15.24 -17.36 -12.29
N SER A 178 14.98 -18.50 -12.94
CA SER A 178 15.99 -19.19 -13.78
C SER A 178 16.04 -18.68 -15.21
N GLY A 179 15.12 -17.81 -15.62
CA GLY A 179 14.99 -17.34 -17.01
C GLY A 179 14.33 -18.32 -17.97
N ARG A 180 13.83 -19.49 -17.49
CA ARG A 180 13.01 -20.40 -18.31
C ARG A 180 11.70 -19.74 -18.76
N LEU A 181 11.17 -18.86 -17.90
CA LEU A 181 10.04 -17.98 -18.17
C LEU A 181 10.53 -16.54 -18.13
N SER A 182 9.91 -15.66 -18.91
CA SER A 182 10.23 -14.23 -18.93
C SER A 182 9.05 -13.39 -19.39
N ILE A 183 9.08 -12.10 -19.04
CA ILE A 183 8.12 -11.12 -19.57
C ILE A 183 8.72 -10.52 -20.84
N PRO A 184 8.13 -10.74 -22.03
CA PRO A 184 8.74 -10.32 -23.28
C PRO A 184 8.71 -8.79 -23.42
N ILE A 185 9.87 -8.22 -23.77
CA ILE A 185 9.97 -6.78 -24.06
C ILE A 185 9.37 -6.51 -25.45
N PRO A 186 8.41 -5.58 -25.60
CA PRO A 186 7.82 -5.27 -26.91
C PRO A 186 8.86 -4.83 -27.95
N LYS A 187 8.91 -5.52 -29.09
CA LYS A 187 9.86 -5.23 -30.19
C LYS A 187 9.69 -3.83 -30.80
N LYS A 188 8.48 -3.28 -30.74
CA LYS A 188 8.15 -1.93 -31.22
C LYS A 188 7.38 -1.18 -30.13
N ARG A 189 7.84 0.02 -29.77
CA ARG A 189 7.12 0.92 -28.86
C ARG A 189 6.22 1.86 -29.66
N ARG A 190 5.03 2.13 -29.11
CA ARG A 190 4.10 3.13 -29.68
C ARG A 190 4.75 4.52 -29.59
N ARG A 191 4.64 5.31 -30.65
CA ARG A 191 5.06 6.72 -30.68
C ARG A 191 3.84 7.61 -30.44
N PRO A 192 4.02 8.83 -29.89
CA PRO A 192 2.94 9.80 -29.76
C PRO A 192 2.28 10.01 -31.13
N ALA A 193 0.95 9.92 -31.20
CA ALA A 193 0.24 10.13 -32.45
C ALA A 193 0.27 11.61 -32.83
N ALA A 194 0.44 11.93 -34.12
CA ALA A 194 0.44 13.33 -34.58
C ALA A 194 -0.89 14.06 -34.30
N LYS A 195 -2.01 13.31 -34.16
CA LYS A 195 -3.37 13.83 -33.94
C LYS A 195 -3.85 13.80 -32.48
N LYS A 196 -3.18 13.06 -31.57
CA LYS A 196 -3.48 13.10 -30.12
C LYS A 196 -2.40 13.91 -29.44
N GLY A 197 -2.80 14.92 -28.70
CA GLY A 197 -1.91 15.87 -28.07
C GLY A 197 -1.20 15.33 -26.85
N TRP A 198 -0.47 16.24 -26.23
CA TRP A 198 0.16 16.05 -24.94
C TRP A 198 -0.71 16.72 -23.89
N LEU A 199 -0.74 16.11 -22.71
CA LEU A 199 -1.20 16.78 -21.50
C LEU A 199 -0.02 17.48 -20.86
N SER A 200 -0.07 18.81 -20.76
CA SER A 200 0.97 19.61 -20.11
C SER A 200 0.50 20.06 -18.72
N LEU A 201 1.35 19.87 -17.73
CA LEU A 201 1.25 20.45 -16.41
C LEU A 201 2.35 21.51 -16.29
N ARG A 202 2.01 22.72 -15.87
CA ARG A 202 2.96 23.82 -15.69
C ARG A 202 3.00 24.29 -14.25
N GLN A 203 4.20 24.54 -13.74
CA GLN A 203 4.45 25.09 -12.41
C GLN A 203 3.85 24.24 -11.28
N ALA A 204 3.91 22.91 -11.39
CA ALA A 204 3.41 22.03 -10.33
C ALA A 204 4.22 22.17 -9.04
N THR A 205 3.54 22.45 -7.93
CA THR A 205 4.14 22.79 -6.62
C THR A 205 3.62 21.96 -5.44
N ALA A 206 2.82 20.92 -5.68
CA ALA A 206 2.29 20.10 -4.59
C ALA A 206 3.41 19.44 -3.77
N ASN A 207 3.36 19.60 -2.45
CA ASN A 207 4.33 19.04 -1.50
C ASN A 207 5.79 19.45 -1.84
N ASN A 208 6.65 18.50 -2.18
CA ASN A 208 8.07 18.72 -2.47
C ASN A 208 8.37 18.99 -3.96
N LEU A 209 7.35 19.17 -4.81
CA LEU A 209 7.54 19.51 -6.22
C LEU A 209 8.09 20.93 -6.37
N GLN A 210 9.16 21.06 -7.15
CA GLN A 210 9.93 22.29 -7.32
C GLN A 210 9.47 23.10 -8.54
N LYS A 211 8.19 23.52 -8.59
CA LYS A 211 7.61 24.28 -9.72
C LYS A 211 7.88 23.63 -11.08
N ILE A 212 7.60 22.34 -11.19
CA ILE A 212 7.99 21.55 -12.37
C ILE A 212 6.99 21.69 -13.52
N ASP A 213 7.51 21.64 -14.74
CA ASP A 213 6.73 21.52 -15.97
C ASP A 213 6.87 20.11 -16.54
N VAL A 214 5.74 19.44 -16.81
CA VAL A 214 5.71 18.04 -17.26
C VAL A 214 4.76 17.90 -18.44
N ARG A 215 5.15 17.10 -19.43
CA ARG A 215 4.27 16.72 -20.55
C ARG A 215 4.07 15.21 -20.57
N ILE A 216 2.81 14.78 -20.66
CA ILE A 216 2.38 13.38 -20.68
C ILE A 216 1.74 13.08 -22.03
N PRO A 217 2.25 12.11 -22.81
CA PRO A 217 1.69 11.80 -24.12
C PRO A 217 0.37 11.04 -23.98
N LEU A 218 -0.69 11.51 -24.66
CA LEU A 218 -1.98 10.83 -24.65
C LEU A 218 -1.98 9.60 -25.57
N GLY A 219 -2.74 8.56 -25.17
CA GLY A 219 -2.86 7.32 -25.93
C GLY A 219 -1.66 6.37 -25.84
N LEU A 220 -0.71 6.64 -24.92
CA LEU A 220 0.44 5.79 -24.63
C LEU A 220 0.39 5.23 -23.20
N MET A 221 1.08 4.12 -22.98
CA MET A 221 1.35 3.61 -21.63
C MET A 221 2.52 4.39 -21.04
N THR A 222 2.22 5.31 -20.12
CA THR A 222 3.22 6.15 -19.46
C THR A 222 3.44 5.68 -18.03
N CYS A 223 4.70 5.37 -17.68
CA CYS A 223 5.07 5.04 -16.31
C CYS A 223 5.75 6.24 -15.64
N VAL A 224 5.28 6.62 -14.45
CA VAL A 224 5.96 7.59 -13.58
C VAL A 224 6.79 6.83 -12.57
N THR A 225 8.12 6.92 -12.68
CA THR A 225 9.07 6.16 -11.85
C THR A 225 9.90 7.08 -10.97
N GLY A 226 10.72 6.50 -10.09
CA GLY A 226 11.58 7.23 -9.16
C GLY A 226 11.49 6.72 -7.72
N VAL A 227 12.43 7.17 -6.90
CA VAL A 227 12.58 6.73 -5.49
C VAL A 227 11.40 7.14 -4.60
N SER A 228 11.22 6.47 -3.47
CA SER A 228 10.19 6.85 -2.49
C SER A 228 10.45 8.28 -1.98
N GLY A 229 9.38 9.07 -1.84
CA GLY A 229 9.50 10.49 -1.51
C GLY A 229 9.82 11.44 -2.67
N SER A 230 10.10 10.95 -3.90
CA SER A 230 10.45 11.84 -5.04
C SER A 230 9.32 12.75 -5.55
N GLY A 231 8.10 12.60 -5.04
CA GLY A 231 6.94 13.39 -5.44
C GLY A 231 6.05 12.74 -6.52
N LYS A 232 6.21 11.43 -6.81
CA LYS A 232 5.36 10.71 -7.79
C LYS A 232 3.86 10.87 -7.51
N SER A 233 3.42 10.57 -6.28
CA SER A 233 2.02 10.72 -5.87
C SER A 233 1.60 12.20 -5.81
N SER A 234 2.52 13.10 -5.45
CA SER A 234 2.27 14.54 -5.48
C SER A 234 1.97 15.03 -6.91
N LEU A 235 2.67 14.51 -7.90
CA LEU A 235 2.48 14.85 -9.31
C LEU A 235 1.22 14.20 -9.87
N VAL A 236 1.07 12.88 -9.70
CA VAL A 236 0.01 12.11 -10.36
C VAL A 236 -1.33 12.26 -9.65
N ILE A 237 -1.39 12.13 -8.33
CA ILE A 237 -2.65 12.10 -7.57
C ILE A 237 -3.02 13.50 -7.09
N GLU A 238 -2.11 14.17 -6.36
CA GLU A 238 -2.43 15.46 -5.74
C GLU A 238 -2.53 16.61 -6.75
N THR A 239 -1.79 16.54 -7.86
CA THR A 239 -1.78 17.57 -8.90
C THR A 239 -2.64 17.15 -10.09
N LEU A 240 -2.21 16.12 -10.83
CA LEU A 240 -2.83 15.74 -12.09
C LEU A 240 -4.27 15.24 -11.93
N PHE A 241 -4.49 14.20 -11.12
CA PHE A 241 -5.82 13.61 -10.97
C PHE A 241 -6.83 14.62 -10.43
N LYS A 242 -6.52 15.28 -9.30
CA LYS A 242 -7.41 16.31 -8.71
C LYS A 242 -7.65 17.48 -9.67
N GLY A 243 -6.61 17.94 -10.38
CA GLY A 243 -6.73 19.01 -11.37
C GLY A 243 -7.62 18.61 -12.54
N ALA A 244 -7.46 17.40 -13.07
CA ALA A 244 -8.27 16.90 -14.17
C ALA A 244 -9.73 16.66 -13.75
N VAL A 245 -9.99 16.10 -12.57
CA VAL A 245 -11.35 15.98 -12.01
C VAL A 245 -12.01 17.34 -11.90
N ASN A 246 -11.29 18.34 -11.39
CA ASN A 246 -11.83 19.69 -11.25
C ASN A 246 -12.15 20.33 -12.60
N TYR A 247 -11.25 20.18 -13.58
CA TYR A 247 -11.45 20.66 -14.95
C TYR A 247 -12.67 20.02 -15.61
N LEU A 248 -12.83 18.70 -15.49
CA LEU A 248 -13.96 17.99 -16.10
C LEU A 248 -15.30 18.29 -15.42
N ALA A 249 -15.28 18.60 -14.12
CA ALA A 249 -16.49 18.96 -13.37
C ALA A 249 -16.93 20.42 -13.59
N HIS A 250 -15.98 21.36 -13.71
CA HIS A 250 -16.29 22.80 -13.67
C HIS A 250 -15.83 23.59 -14.91
N GLY A 251 -15.17 22.93 -15.87
CA GLY A 251 -14.63 23.57 -17.07
C GLY A 251 -13.27 24.26 -16.86
N PRO A 252 -12.77 24.94 -17.90
CA PRO A 252 -11.47 25.61 -17.88
C PRO A 252 -11.42 26.78 -16.87
N GLY A 253 -10.26 26.99 -16.25
CA GLY A 253 -9.98 28.15 -15.39
C GLY A 253 -9.92 27.87 -13.89
N GLN A 254 -10.42 26.73 -13.40
CA GLN A 254 -10.20 26.30 -12.02
C GLN A 254 -9.00 25.34 -11.93
N SER A 255 -7.81 25.87 -12.16
CA SER A 255 -6.55 25.15 -11.94
C SER A 255 -6.36 24.82 -10.47
N GLY A 256 -6.25 23.53 -10.12
CA GLY A 256 -5.90 23.10 -8.78
C GLY A 256 -4.54 23.68 -8.35
N LYS A 257 -4.46 24.19 -7.10
CA LYS A 257 -3.24 24.63 -6.39
C LYS A 257 -2.09 25.13 -7.29
N GLY A 258 -2.31 26.20 -8.05
CA GLY A 258 -1.23 26.90 -8.76
C GLY A 258 -0.55 26.15 -9.90
N CYS A 259 -1.17 25.08 -10.43
CA CYS A 259 -0.69 24.35 -11.60
C CYS A 259 -1.60 24.63 -12.81
N ALA A 260 -1.03 25.11 -13.93
CA ALA A 260 -1.80 25.28 -15.17
C ALA A 260 -1.81 23.98 -15.98
N PHE A 261 -2.93 23.71 -16.66
CA PHE A 261 -3.15 22.50 -17.44
C PHE A 261 -3.46 22.86 -18.90
N GLU A 262 -2.83 22.16 -19.84
CA GLU A 262 -3.10 22.25 -21.29
C GLU A 262 -3.34 20.82 -21.83
N GLY A 263 -4.29 20.62 -22.72
CA GLY A 263 -4.56 19.30 -23.30
C GLY A 263 -5.60 18.47 -22.54
N LEU A 264 -6.21 19.01 -21.48
CA LEU A 264 -7.29 18.33 -20.75
C LEU A 264 -8.60 18.26 -21.55
N GLU A 265 -8.82 19.18 -22.48
CA GLU A 265 -9.95 19.19 -23.42
C GLU A 265 -10.01 17.96 -24.34
N GLN A 266 -8.93 17.18 -24.39
CA GLN A 266 -8.82 15.96 -25.19
C GLN A 266 -9.22 14.69 -24.42
N ILE A 267 -9.64 14.83 -23.16
CA ILE A 267 -9.96 13.74 -22.25
C ILE A 267 -11.42 13.88 -21.79
N ASP A 268 -12.23 12.85 -22.01
CA ASP A 268 -13.65 12.88 -21.60
C ASP A 268 -13.86 12.51 -20.12
N LYS A 269 -12.99 11.63 -19.60
CA LYS A 269 -13.09 11.11 -18.24
C LYS A 269 -11.72 10.71 -17.70
N VAL A 270 -11.51 10.99 -16.41
CA VAL A 270 -10.37 10.46 -15.66
C VAL A 270 -10.88 9.50 -14.59
N ILE A 271 -10.19 8.37 -14.45
CA ILE A 271 -10.50 7.32 -13.48
C ILE A 271 -9.22 7.04 -12.70
N ASP A 272 -9.28 7.20 -11.39
CA ASP A 272 -8.24 6.75 -10.47
C ASP A 272 -8.62 5.35 -9.97
N ILE A 273 -7.71 4.40 -10.14
CA ILE A 273 -7.83 3.03 -9.62
C ILE A 273 -6.77 2.92 -8.53
N ASP A 274 -7.19 3.20 -7.30
CA ASP A 274 -6.30 3.28 -6.15
C ASP A 274 -6.13 1.92 -5.43
N GLN A 275 -5.34 1.95 -4.35
CA GLN A 275 -5.10 0.78 -3.50
C GLN A 275 -6.02 0.76 -2.27
N SER A 276 -7.07 1.57 -2.25
CA SER A 276 -7.99 1.57 -1.12
C SER A 276 -8.79 0.27 -1.10
N PRO A 277 -9.13 -0.27 0.09
CA PRO A 277 -9.95 -1.47 0.16
C PRO A 277 -11.29 -1.27 -0.54
N ILE A 278 -11.70 -2.24 -1.36
CA ILE A 278 -12.98 -2.27 -2.10
C ILE A 278 -14.18 -1.97 -1.18
N GLY A 279 -14.10 -2.39 0.09
CA GLY A 279 -14.99 -1.95 1.14
C GLY A 279 -14.44 -2.30 2.52
N ARG A 280 -15.00 -1.66 3.55
CA ARG A 280 -14.61 -1.88 4.95
C ARG A 280 -15.60 -2.77 5.71
N THR A 281 -16.60 -3.31 5.02
CA THR A 281 -17.64 -4.16 5.59
C THR A 281 -17.74 -5.48 4.83
N PRO A 282 -18.23 -6.57 5.47
CA PRO A 282 -18.46 -7.86 4.80
C PRO A 282 -19.48 -7.83 3.65
N ARG A 283 -20.18 -6.70 3.47
CA ARG A 283 -21.18 -6.48 2.43
C ARG A 283 -20.56 -6.20 1.07
N SER A 284 -19.38 -5.58 1.04
CA SER A 284 -18.64 -5.34 -0.19
C SER A 284 -17.94 -6.62 -0.63
N ASN A 285 -18.31 -7.11 -1.81
CA ASN A 285 -17.69 -8.24 -2.48
C ASN A 285 -17.55 -7.97 -3.99
N PRO A 286 -16.84 -8.81 -4.75
CA PRO A 286 -16.65 -8.59 -6.18
C PRO A 286 -17.98 -8.44 -6.97
N ALA A 287 -19.02 -9.20 -6.62
CA ALA A 287 -20.31 -9.14 -7.30
C ALA A 287 -21.06 -7.83 -7.03
N THR A 288 -20.98 -7.27 -5.82
CA THR A 288 -21.56 -5.95 -5.53
C THR A 288 -20.75 -4.83 -6.14
N TYR A 289 -19.42 -4.93 -6.13
CA TYR A 289 -18.54 -3.86 -6.62
C TYR A 289 -18.58 -3.73 -8.14
N THR A 290 -18.64 -4.85 -8.85
CA THR A 290 -18.79 -4.87 -10.33
C THR A 290 -20.22 -4.63 -10.80
N GLY A 291 -21.20 -4.59 -9.89
CA GLY A 291 -22.63 -4.51 -10.23
C GLY A 291 -23.24 -5.81 -10.75
N LEU A 292 -22.47 -6.91 -10.82
CA LEU A 292 -22.93 -8.21 -11.32
C LEU A 292 -24.10 -8.79 -10.52
N LEU A 293 -24.22 -8.43 -9.24
CA LEU A 293 -25.31 -8.95 -8.39
C LEU A 293 -26.70 -8.49 -8.87
N THR A 294 -26.84 -7.36 -9.56
CA THR A 294 -28.13 -6.89 -10.05
C THR A 294 -28.74 -7.81 -11.12
N PRO A 295 -28.09 -8.08 -12.25
CA PRO A 295 -28.64 -8.99 -13.26
C PRO A 295 -28.83 -10.42 -12.73
N VAL A 296 -27.98 -10.87 -11.79
CA VAL A 296 -28.17 -12.17 -11.12
C VAL A 296 -29.47 -12.21 -10.32
N ARG A 297 -29.78 -11.17 -9.54
CA ARG A 297 -31.04 -11.09 -8.78
C ARG A 297 -32.26 -10.98 -9.69
N GLU A 298 -32.14 -10.26 -10.80
CA GLU A 298 -33.20 -10.19 -11.81
C GLU A 298 -33.47 -11.53 -12.48
N LEU A 299 -32.41 -12.30 -12.77
CA LEU A 299 -32.54 -13.65 -13.30
C LEU A 299 -33.26 -14.57 -12.30
N LEU A 300 -32.84 -14.58 -11.03
CA LEU A 300 -33.45 -15.41 -9.99
C LEU A 300 -34.94 -15.07 -9.78
N ALA A 301 -35.30 -13.79 -9.81
CA ALA A 301 -36.70 -13.35 -9.69
C ALA A 301 -37.60 -13.78 -10.87
N ARG A 302 -37.01 -14.20 -12.01
CA ARG A 302 -37.75 -14.68 -13.18
C ARG A 302 -38.02 -16.20 -13.15
N LEU A 303 -37.38 -16.95 -12.25
CA LEU A 303 -37.58 -18.39 -12.14
C LEU A 303 -39.01 -18.74 -11.69
N PRO A 304 -39.58 -19.88 -12.12
CA PRO A 304 -40.94 -20.28 -11.76
C PRO A 304 -41.20 -20.30 -10.25
N GLU A 305 -40.25 -20.78 -9.46
CA GLU A 305 -40.34 -20.87 -7.99
C GLU A 305 -40.42 -19.49 -7.34
N ALA A 306 -39.60 -18.55 -7.83
CA ALA A 306 -39.61 -17.17 -7.37
C ALA A 306 -40.94 -16.48 -7.73
N ARG A 307 -41.43 -16.68 -8.96
CA ARG A 307 -42.72 -16.14 -9.40
C ARG A 307 -43.90 -16.71 -8.62
N ALA A 308 -43.91 -18.01 -8.36
CA ALA A 308 -44.96 -18.66 -7.57
C ALA A 308 -45.02 -18.12 -6.13
N ARG A 309 -43.88 -17.71 -5.56
CA ARG A 309 -43.77 -17.12 -4.22
C ARG A 309 -43.86 -15.58 -4.21
N GLY A 310 -44.04 -14.94 -5.37
CA GLY A 310 -44.06 -13.48 -5.51
C GLY A 310 -42.73 -12.79 -5.22
N TYR A 311 -41.60 -13.50 -5.27
CA TYR A 311 -40.28 -12.96 -4.96
C TYR A 311 -39.79 -12.01 -6.05
N GLN A 312 -39.49 -10.79 -5.63
CA GLN A 312 -38.88 -9.74 -6.45
C GLN A 312 -37.35 -9.77 -6.34
N PRO A 313 -36.59 -9.08 -7.22
CA PRO A 313 -35.13 -9.01 -7.14
C PRO A 313 -34.59 -8.51 -5.78
N GLY A 314 -35.43 -7.79 -5.02
CA GLY A 314 -35.12 -7.36 -3.66
C GLY A 314 -34.97 -8.52 -2.67
N ARG A 315 -35.72 -9.62 -2.83
CA ARG A 315 -35.64 -10.81 -1.96
C ARG A 315 -34.23 -11.42 -1.98
N PHE A 316 -33.61 -11.48 -3.16
CA PHE A 316 -32.28 -12.03 -3.36
C PHE A 316 -31.15 -11.04 -3.05
N SER A 317 -31.45 -9.90 -2.43
CA SER A 317 -30.44 -8.96 -1.94
C SER A 317 -30.16 -9.23 -0.46
N PHE A 318 -28.94 -9.64 -0.12
CA PHE A 318 -28.52 -9.72 1.28
C PHE A 318 -28.46 -8.35 1.97
N ASN A 319 -28.53 -7.24 1.22
CA ASN A 319 -28.56 -5.89 1.77
C ASN A 319 -29.97 -5.40 2.13
N LEU A 320 -31.03 -6.09 1.72
CA LEU A 320 -32.41 -5.65 1.94
C LEU A 320 -33.14 -6.60 2.90
N LYS A 321 -34.01 -6.03 3.74
CA LYS A 321 -34.93 -6.81 4.57
C LYS A 321 -35.87 -7.63 3.67
N GLY A 322 -36.19 -8.84 4.10
CA GLY A 322 -37.08 -9.75 3.39
C GLY A 322 -36.45 -11.14 3.21
N GLY A 323 -35.40 -11.25 2.40
CA GLY A 323 -34.75 -12.55 2.14
C GLY A 323 -33.42 -12.77 2.86
N ARG A 324 -32.79 -11.71 3.36
CA ARG A 324 -31.53 -11.83 4.12
C ARG A 324 -31.75 -12.56 5.46
N CYS A 325 -30.66 -13.09 6.00
CA CYS A 325 -30.63 -13.53 7.39
C CYS A 325 -30.67 -12.32 8.32
N GLU A 326 -31.68 -12.21 9.19
CA GLU A 326 -31.79 -11.07 10.11
C GLU A 326 -30.81 -11.16 11.29
N ALA A 327 -30.33 -12.36 11.65
CA ALA A 327 -29.38 -12.52 12.76
C ALA A 327 -28.00 -11.89 12.48
N CYS A 328 -27.53 -11.92 11.23
CA CYS A 328 -26.31 -11.24 10.80
C CYS A 328 -26.58 -10.08 9.85
N GLU A 329 -27.84 -9.68 9.71
CA GLU A 329 -28.29 -8.64 8.77
C GLU A 329 -27.79 -8.79 7.32
N GLY A 330 -27.56 -10.03 6.89
CA GLY A 330 -27.05 -10.38 5.56
C GLY A 330 -25.53 -10.33 5.39
N GLU A 331 -24.76 -10.14 6.45
CA GLU A 331 -23.30 -10.16 6.38
C GLU A 331 -22.74 -11.58 6.28
N GLY A 332 -23.48 -12.57 6.79
CA GLY A 332 -23.05 -13.97 6.88
C GLY A 332 -22.01 -14.22 7.98
N VAL A 333 -21.50 -13.16 8.60
CA VAL A 333 -20.59 -13.19 9.72
C VAL A 333 -21.09 -12.26 10.82
N ILE A 334 -20.64 -12.50 12.04
CA ILE A 334 -20.89 -11.66 13.20
C ILE A 334 -19.55 -11.13 13.69
N LYS A 335 -19.47 -9.81 13.89
CA LYS A 335 -18.27 -9.14 14.38
C LYS A 335 -18.20 -9.27 15.91
N ILE A 336 -17.13 -9.86 16.43
CA ILE A 336 -16.85 -9.94 17.87
C ILE A 336 -15.80 -8.88 18.20
N ALA A 337 -16.18 -7.94 19.06
CA ALA A 337 -15.28 -6.88 19.52
C ALA A 337 -14.28 -7.44 20.53
N MET A 338 -13.00 -7.20 20.30
CA MET A 338 -11.92 -7.65 21.18
C MET A 338 -11.28 -6.44 21.88
N HIS A 339 -10.96 -6.56 23.18
CA HIS A 339 -10.46 -5.41 23.95
C HIS A 339 -9.03 -4.99 23.60
N PHE A 340 -8.16 -5.96 23.28
CA PHE A 340 -6.72 -5.74 23.07
C PHE A 340 -6.19 -6.34 21.78
N LEU A 341 -7.02 -7.11 21.08
CA LEU A 341 -6.70 -7.73 19.79
C LEU A 341 -7.58 -7.10 18.70
N PRO A 342 -7.21 -7.21 17.43
CA PRO A 342 -8.10 -6.85 16.34
C PRO A 342 -9.42 -7.61 16.44
N ASP A 343 -10.52 -6.94 16.11
CA ASP A 343 -11.84 -7.56 16.04
C ASP A 343 -11.84 -8.76 15.09
N ILE A 344 -12.56 -9.81 15.47
CA ILE A 344 -12.67 -11.03 14.66
C ILE A 344 -14.08 -11.18 14.10
N TYR A 345 -14.19 -11.89 12.98
CA TYR A 345 -15.47 -12.23 12.35
C TYR A 345 -15.70 -13.73 12.48
N VAL A 346 -16.82 -14.11 13.07
CA VAL A 346 -17.24 -15.52 13.15
C VAL A 346 -18.39 -15.78 12.20
N THR A 347 -18.46 -16.98 11.63
CA THR A 347 -19.57 -17.37 10.76
C THR A 347 -20.89 -17.30 11.53
N CYS A 348 -21.91 -16.69 10.94
CA CYS A 348 -23.23 -16.62 11.55
C CYS A 348 -23.86 -18.01 11.62
N GLU A 349 -24.13 -18.50 12.83
CA GLU A 349 -24.71 -19.82 13.08
C GLU A 349 -26.12 -19.96 12.47
N ALA A 350 -26.93 -18.90 12.52
CA ALA A 350 -28.33 -18.94 12.04
C ALA A 350 -28.45 -19.19 10.54
N CYS A 351 -27.47 -18.77 9.73
CA CYS A 351 -27.47 -19.00 8.27
C CYS A 351 -26.31 -19.87 7.78
N GLY A 352 -25.43 -20.33 8.68
CA GLY A 352 -24.19 -21.03 8.30
C GLY A 352 -23.33 -20.24 7.31
N GLY A 353 -23.33 -18.91 7.40
CA GLY A 353 -22.62 -18.04 6.46
C GLY A 353 -23.29 -17.77 5.12
N LYS A 354 -24.47 -18.36 4.84
CA LYS A 354 -25.18 -18.23 3.55
C LYS A 354 -25.75 -16.84 3.29
N ARG A 355 -25.85 -15.97 4.31
CA ARG A 355 -26.39 -14.59 4.26
C ARG A 355 -27.90 -14.45 4.06
N TYR A 356 -28.62 -15.53 3.78
CA TYR A 356 -30.07 -15.54 3.55
C TYR A 356 -30.80 -16.36 4.61
N ASN A 357 -32.11 -16.13 4.76
CA ASN A 357 -32.97 -16.96 5.60
C ASN A 357 -33.32 -18.29 4.89
N GLN A 358 -33.92 -19.23 5.60
CA GLN A 358 -34.20 -20.57 5.04
C GLN A 358 -35.18 -20.57 3.85
N ASP A 359 -36.03 -19.55 3.76
CA ASP A 359 -37.03 -19.43 2.70
C ASP A 359 -36.44 -18.94 1.36
N THR A 360 -35.20 -18.43 1.38
CA THR A 360 -34.50 -17.80 0.24
C THR A 360 -33.26 -18.60 -0.13
#